data_AF-A0AB39T691-F1
#
_entry.id   AF-A0AB39T691-F1
#
_cell.length_a   1.000
_cell.length_b   1.000
_cell.length_c   1.000
_cell.angle_alpha   90.00
_cell.angle_beta   90.00
_cell.angle_gamma   90.00
#
_symmetry.space_group_name_H-M   'P 1'
#
loop_
_entity.id
_entity.type
_entity.pdbx_description
1 polymer ?
#
loop_
_entity_poly.entity_id
_entity_poly.type
_entity_poly.pdbx_seq_one_letter_code
_entity_poly.pdbx_strand_id
1 'polypeptide(L)'
;MVVDVAVRNGTGERIDLGSVVVTGRDAEGRELARVFDAEPPPVLGLHGTLLAGRKAVGGYGFDLPPGSAREVDVEVGIGPDGRPSAFWSGRIP
;
A
#
# COMPACT_ATOMS: atom_id res chain seq x y z
N MET A 1 11.56 -3.68 -4.26
CA MET A 1 10.63 -2.89 -5.12
C MET A 1 9.96 -1.83 -4.27
N VAL A 2 9.57 -0.69 -4.86
CA VAL A 2 8.75 0.32 -4.19
C VAL A 2 7.41 0.45 -4.90
N VAL A 3 6.35 0.52 -4.12
CA VAL A 3 4.97 0.69 -4.59
C VAL A 3 4.42 2.00 -4.04
N ASP A 4 4.00 2.89 -4.93
CA ASP A 4 3.32 4.13 -4.56
C ASP A 4 1.80 3.90 -4.52
N VAL A 5 1.21 4.11 -3.34
CA VAL A 5 -0.23 4.01 -3.13
C VAL A 5 -0.82 5.41 -3.05
N ALA A 6 -1.73 5.70 -3.97
CA ALA A 6 -2.46 6.97 -4.01
C ALA A 6 -3.91 6.79 -3.57
N VAL A 7 -4.30 7.48 -2.51
CA VAL A 7 -5.70 7.49 -2.02
C VAL A 7 -6.31 8.84 -2.32
N ARG A 8 -7.48 8.83 -2.99
CA ARG A 8 -8.33 10.00 -3.15
C ARG A 8 -9.60 9.80 -2.34
N ASN A 9 -9.85 10.68 -1.38
CA ASN A 9 -11.09 10.66 -0.62
C ASN A 9 -12.24 11.21 -1.48
N GLY A 10 -13.04 10.32 -2.05
CA GLY A 10 -14.24 10.67 -2.83
C GLY A 10 -15.52 10.81 -2.00
N THR A 11 -15.44 10.68 -0.67
CA THR A 11 -16.62 10.78 0.22
C THR A 11 -16.84 12.22 0.67
N GLY A 12 -17.96 12.46 1.36
CA GLY A 12 -18.25 13.74 2.02
C GLY A 12 -17.65 13.87 3.43
N GLU A 13 -16.99 12.83 3.93
CA GLU A 13 -16.47 12.77 5.31
C GLU A 13 -14.94 12.68 5.33
N ARG A 14 -14.33 12.92 6.49
CA ARG A 14 -12.89 12.67 6.68
C ARG A 14 -12.63 11.17 6.80
N ILE A 15 -11.51 10.70 6.23
CA ILE A 15 -11.04 9.32 6.36
C ILE A 15 -9.79 9.29 7.24
N ASP A 16 -9.72 8.33 8.16
CA ASP A 16 -8.50 8.03 8.90
C ASP A 16 -7.61 7.08 8.10
N LEU A 17 -6.38 7.52 7.81
CA LEU A 17 -5.33 6.74 7.16
C LEU A 17 -4.34 6.12 8.15
N GLY A 18 -4.54 6.29 9.47
CA GLY A 18 -3.71 5.68 10.50
C GLY A 18 -3.74 4.14 10.52
N SER A 19 -4.68 3.53 9.79
CA SER A 19 -4.85 2.09 9.65
C SER A 19 -4.77 1.64 8.18
N VAL A 20 -3.94 2.29 7.36
CA VAL A 20 -3.65 1.78 6.02
C VAL A 20 -2.68 0.62 6.11
N VAL A 21 -3.14 -0.55 5.68
CA VAL A 21 -2.32 -1.76 5.53
C VAL A 21 -2.07 -1.99 4.06
N VAL A 22 -0.80 -2.16 3.70
CA VAL A 22 -0.38 -2.54 2.34
C VAL A 22 0.45 -3.81 2.44
N THR A 23 -0.01 -4.86 1.77
CA THR A 23 0.68 -6.15 1.66
C THR A 23 1.03 -6.40 0.20
N GLY A 24 2.13 -7.12 0.00
CA GLY A 24 2.58 -7.57 -1.32
C GLY A 24 2.81 -9.07 -1.28
N ARG A 25 2.44 -9.77 -2.34
CA ARG A 25 2.71 -11.20 -2.53
C ARG A 25 3.41 -11.45 -3.86
N ASP A 26 4.31 -12.42 -3.91
CA ASP A 26 4.92 -12.85 -5.17
C ASP A 26 3.94 -13.68 -6.03
N ALA A 27 4.40 -14.09 -7.21
CA ALA A 27 3.63 -14.90 -8.16
C ALA A 27 3.20 -16.27 -7.59
N GLU A 28 3.89 -16.77 -6.56
CA GLU A 28 3.57 -18.00 -5.84
C GLU A 28 2.61 -17.76 -4.65
N GLY A 29 2.20 -16.50 -4.42
CA GLY A 29 1.30 -16.11 -3.33
C GLY A 29 1.98 -15.98 -1.97
N ARG A 30 3.31 -15.97 -1.90
CA ARG A 30 4.06 -15.77 -0.64
C ARG A 30 4.11 -14.29 -0.31
N GLU A 31 3.84 -13.96 0.95
CA GLU A 31 3.91 -12.57 1.41
C GLU A 31 5.35 -12.05 1.43
N LEU A 32 5.54 -10.87 0.87
CA LEU A 32 6.81 -10.16 0.80
C LEU A 32 7.03 -9.35 2.07
N ALA A 33 8.27 -9.36 2.57
CA ALA A 33 8.64 -8.53 3.70
C ALA A 33 8.64 -7.04 3.33
N ARG A 34 8.09 -6.19 4.20
CA ARG A 34 8.18 -4.74 4.04
C ARG A 34 9.58 -4.25 4.42
N VAL A 35 10.12 -3.34 3.62
CA VAL A 35 11.41 -2.69 3.85
C VAL A 35 11.27 -1.17 3.82
N PHE A 36 12.10 -0.48 4.58
CA PHE A 36 12.09 0.98 4.71
C PHE A 36 13.29 1.66 4.06
N ASP A 37 14.29 0.87 3.68
CA ASP A 37 15.59 1.24 3.11
C ASP A 37 15.73 0.77 1.64
N ALA A 38 14.61 0.62 0.93
CA ALA A 38 14.63 0.34 -0.49
C ALA A 38 15.29 1.49 -1.27
N GLU A 39 15.83 1.20 -2.47
CA GLU A 39 16.35 2.20 -3.39
C GLU A 39 15.49 2.23 -4.68
N PRO A 40 14.88 3.36 -5.06
CA PRO A 40 14.84 4.64 -4.31
C PRO A 40 14.09 4.50 -2.97
N PRO A 41 14.37 5.36 -1.97
CA PRO A 41 13.67 5.31 -0.69
C PRO A 41 12.18 5.54 -0.88
N PRO A 42 11.31 4.74 -0.23
CA PRO A 42 9.87 4.94 -0.32
C PRO A 42 9.47 6.28 0.30
N VAL A 43 8.50 6.96 -0.33
CA VAL A 43 7.82 8.08 0.33
C VAL A 43 7.19 7.57 1.63
N LEU A 44 7.15 8.39 2.68
CA LEU A 44 6.54 8.00 3.95
C LEU A 44 5.14 7.42 3.71
N GLY A 45 4.85 6.28 4.33
CA GLY A 45 3.56 5.60 4.20
C GLY A 45 2.38 6.50 4.56
N LEU A 46 1.20 6.16 4.02
CA LEU A 46 -0.03 6.89 4.32
C LEU A 46 -0.33 6.83 5.82
N HIS A 47 -0.63 7.99 6.40
CA HIS A 47 -0.95 8.17 7.81
C HIS A 47 -1.80 9.43 8.01
N GLY A 48 -2.34 9.60 9.22
CA GLY A 48 -3.11 10.79 9.60
C GLY A 48 -4.50 10.82 8.98
N THR A 49 -5.05 12.02 8.74
CA THR A 49 -6.43 12.19 8.25
C THR A 49 -6.46 12.74 6.83
N LEU A 50 -7.30 12.16 5.98
CA LEU A 50 -7.55 12.63 4.63
C LEU A 50 -8.94 13.28 4.51
N LEU A 51 -8.96 14.60 4.31
CA LEU A 51 -10.20 15.36 4.15
C LEU A 51 -10.93 15.02 2.83
N ALA A 52 -12.23 15.27 2.80
CA ALA A 52 -13.07 15.09 1.61
C ALA A 52 -12.48 15.80 0.38
N GLY A 53 -12.48 15.12 -0.77
CA GLY A 53 -11.95 15.61 -2.04
C GLY A 53 -10.41 15.68 -2.12
N ARG A 54 -9.67 15.38 -1.06
CA ARG A 54 -8.21 15.43 -1.05
C ARG A 54 -7.58 14.13 -1.52
N LYS A 55 -6.32 14.22 -1.92
CA LYS A 55 -5.46 13.10 -2.34
C LYS A 55 -4.21 13.04 -1.45
N ALA A 56 -3.79 11.84 -1.09
CA ALA A 56 -2.51 11.54 -0.47
C ALA A 56 -1.79 10.43 -1.24
N VAL A 57 -0.46 10.39 -1.14
CA VAL A 57 0.40 9.37 -1.73
C VAL A 57 1.40 8.92 -0.68
N GLY A 58 1.61 7.61 -0.55
CA GLY A 58 2.65 7.02 0.30
C GLY A 58 3.35 5.88 -0.42
N GLY A 59 4.63 5.69 -0.10
CA GLY A 59 5.49 4.66 -0.69
C GLY A 59 5.65 3.46 0.23
N TYR A 60 5.70 2.27 -0.35
CA TYR A 60 5.80 1.00 0.36
C TYR A 60 6.87 0.12 -0.29
N GLY A 61 7.97 -0.09 0.43
CA GLY A 61 9.05 -0.97 -0.01
C GLY A 61 8.75 -2.43 0.29
N PHE A 62 9.04 -3.31 -0.66
CA PHE A 62 8.98 -4.76 -0.52
C PHE A 62 10.32 -5.40 -0.90
N ASP A 63 10.78 -6.33 -0.05
CA ASP A 63 11.92 -7.18 -0.35
C ASP A 63 11.49 -8.25 -1.37
N LEU A 64 12.21 -8.33 -2.48
CA LEU A 64 11.97 -9.29 -3.55
C LEU A 64 13.24 -10.13 -3.70
N PRO A 65 13.17 -11.45 -3.45
CA PRO A 65 14.30 -12.32 -3.64
C PRO A 65 14.88 -12.19 -5.07
N PRO A 66 16.22 -12.31 -5.22
CA PRO A 66 16.84 -12.34 -6.54
C PRO A 66 16.24 -13.44 -7.41
N GLY A 67 15.82 -13.10 -8.63
CA GLY A 67 15.23 -14.06 -9.57
C GLY A 67 13.73 -14.31 -9.39
N SER A 68 13.07 -13.69 -8.40
CA SER A 68 11.61 -13.66 -8.34
C SER A 68 11.02 -12.95 -9.57
N ALA A 69 9.82 -13.37 -9.97
CA ALA A 69 9.01 -12.62 -10.92
C ALA A 69 8.88 -11.18 -10.42
N ARG A 70 8.99 -10.21 -11.34
CA ARG A 70 8.80 -8.79 -10.98
C ARG A 70 7.34 -8.43 -10.70
N GLU A 71 6.43 -9.35 -11.00
CA GLU A 71 5.01 -9.18 -10.70
C GLU A 71 4.74 -9.42 -9.21
N VAL A 72 4.11 -8.42 -8.59
CA VAL A 72 3.66 -8.47 -7.20
C VAL A 72 2.16 -8.25 -7.16
N ASP A 73 1.45 -9.14 -6.48
CA ASP A 73 0.04 -8.94 -6.13
C ASP A 73 -0.02 -8.06 -4.88
N VAL A 74 -0.54 -6.85 -5.02
CA VAL A 74 -0.64 -5.87 -3.93
C VAL A 74 -2.07 -5.79 -3.43
N GLU A 75 -2.23 -5.75 -2.10
CA GLU A 75 -3.49 -5.44 -1.44
C GLU A 75 -3.33 -4.18 -0.60
N VAL A 76 -4.35 -3.32 -0.66
CA VAL A 76 -4.45 -2.08 0.12
C VAL A 76 -5.77 -2.11 0.88
N GLY A 77 -5.68 -2.14 2.21
CA GLY A 77 -6.82 -1.98 3.11
C GLY A 77 -6.75 -0.64 3.83
N ILE A 78 -7.88 0.07 3.93
CA ILE A 78 -8.01 1.30 4.73
C ILE A 78 -9.03 1.05 5.83
N GLY A 79 -8.62 1.15 7.08
CA GLY A 79 -9.46 0.86 8.25
C GLY A 79 -8.87 -0.26 9.10
N PRO A 80 -9.53 -0.64 10.20
CA PRO A 80 -8.97 -1.59 11.16
C PRO A 80 -8.64 -2.94 10.52
N ASP A 81 -7.53 -3.52 10.96
CA ASP A 81 -7.04 -4.82 10.51
C ASP A 81 -8.15 -5.89 10.57
N GLY A 82 -8.31 -6.63 9.47
CA GLY A 82 -9.31 -7.69 9.32
C GLY A 82 -10.72 -7.22 8.93
N ARG A 83 -11.03 -5.91 8.98
CA ARG A 83 -12.29 -5.34 8.46
C ARG A 83 -12.06 -3.95 7.84
N PRO A 84 -11.41 -3.88 6.67
CA PRO A 84 -11.15 -2.60 6.02
C PRO A 84 -12.46 -1.93 5.58
N SER A 85 -12.54 -0.62 5.76
CA SER A 85 -13.63 0.23 5.27
C SER A 85 -13.56 0.46 3.76
N ALA A 86 -12.36 0.37 3.19
CA ALA A 86 -12.12 0.38 1.75
C ALA A 86 -10.98 -0.59 1.41
N PHE A 87 -11.10 -1.27 0.28
CA PHE A 87 -10.15 -2.29 -0.16
C PHE A 87 -9.87 -2.17 -1.65
N TRP A 88 -8.62 -2.38 -2.02
CA TRP A 88 -8.20 -2.56 -3.40
C TRP A 88 -7.16 -3.68 -3.46
N SER A 89 -7.20 -4.48 -4.54
CA SER A 89 -6.10 -5.38 -4.88
C SER A 89 -5.81 -5.34 -6.37
N GLY A 90 -4.56 -5.60 -6.72
CA GLY A 90 -4.14 -5.66 -8.10
C GLY A 90 -2.71 -6.12 -8.26
N ARG A 91 -2.43 -6.66 -9.45
CA ARG A 91 -1.09 -7.06 -9.85
C ARG A 91 -0.35 -5.88 -10.45
N ILE A 92 0.91 -5.71 -10.05
CA ILE A 92 1.81 -4.69 -10.59
C ILE A 92 3.14 -5.35 -11.03
N PRO A 93 3.73 -4.90 -12.15
CA PRO A 93 4.99 -5.42 -12.68
C PRO A 93 6.24 -4.83 -12.01
#